data_AF-A0A2E7UG37-F1
#
_entry.id   AF-A0A2E7UG37-F1
#
_cell.length_a   1.000
_cell.length_b   1.000
_cell.length_c   1.000
_cell.angle_alpha   90.00
_cell.angle_beta   90.00
_cell.angle_gamma   90.00
#
_symmetry.space_group_name_H-M   'P 1'
#
loop_
_entity.id
_entity.type
_entity.pdbx_description
1 polymer ?
#
loop_
_entity_poly.entity_id
_entity_poly.type
_entity_poly.pdbx_seq_one_letter_code
_entity_poly.pdbx_strand_id
1 'polypeptide(L)'
;MTTILRIVLLLGGIFYGVMGARFLFYPAGAAEGFALSATGPHGWSTIRGDMAAFFLVGALGLIWGAARRAATPLVFTAALFGIALTGRAINLAQAGSYDGWWTPMVVEAATMVIALIAASVLARTARH
;
A
#
# COMPACT_ATOMS: atom_id res chain seq x y z
N MET A 1 -16.83 -6.27 16.04
CA MET A 1 -15.62 -5.49 15.71
C MET A 1 -14.79 -6.11 14.59
N THR A 2 -14.59 -7.43 14.54
CA THR A 2 -13.81 -8.11 13.49
C THR A 2 -14.39 -7.97 12.07
N THR A 3 -15.72 -7.90 11.92
CA THR A 3 -16.36 -7.75 10.59
C THR A 3 -16.04 -6.41 9.93
N ILE A 4 -16.11 -5.30 10.68
CA ILE A 4 -15.83 -3.96 10.14
C ILE A 4 -14.37 -3.87 9.69
N LEU A 5 -13.42 -4.33 10.51
CA LEU A 5 -12.00 -4.40 10.15
C LEU A 5 -11.78 -5.19 8.86
N ARG A 6 -12.43 -6.35 8.70
CA ARG A 6 -12.31 -7.14 7.47
C ARG A 6 -12.87 -6.42 6.25
N ILE A 7 -14.00 -5.72 6.37
CA ILE A 7 -14.55 -4.92 5.28
C ILE A 7 -13.57 -3.81 4.88
N VAL A 8 -13.01 -3.08 5.86
CA VAL A 8 -12.01 -2.03 5.60
C VAL A 8 -10.79 -2.59 4.88
N LEU A 9 -10.26 -3.74 5.33
CA LEU A 9 -9.13 -4.40 4.68
C LEU A 9 -9.45 -4.84 3.25
N LEU A 10 -10.64 -5.39 3.01
CA LEU A 10 -11.07 -5.84 1.68
C LEU A 10 -11.24 -4.65 0.73
N LEU A 11 -11.86 -3.56 1.18
CA LEU A 11 -12.00 -2.33 0.39
C LEU A 11 -10.65 -1.71 0.07
N GLY A 12 -9.76 -1.59 1.07
CA GLY A 12 -8.39 -1.13 0.86
C GLY A 12 -7.62 -2.04 -0.09
N GLY A 13 -7.80 -3.36 0.03
CA GLY A 13 -7.23 -4.34 -0.87
C GLY A 13 -7.69 -4.18 -2.31
N ILE A 14 -9.00 -4.00 -2.54
CA ILE A 14 -9.54 -3.74 -3.89
C ILE A 14 -8.97 -2.43 -4.44
N PHE A 15 -8.96 -1.36 -3.63
CA PHE A 15 -8.41 -0.07 -4.03
C PHE A 15 -6.95 -0.18 -4.49
N TYR A 16 -6.08 -0.79 -3.68
CA TYR A 16 -4.69 -0.99 -4.07
C TYR A 16 -4.53 -2.00 -5.21
N GLY A 17 -5.41 -3.00 -5.32
CA GLY A 17 -5.42 -3.93 -6.44
C GLY A 17 -5.67 -3.22 -7.76
N VAL A 18 -6.65 -2.30 -7.80
CA VAL A 18 -6.92 -1.46 -8.97
C VAL A 18 -5.73 -0.55 -9.28
N MET A 19 -5.11 0.08 -8.27
CA MET A 19 -3.92 0.92 -8.48
C MET A 19 -2.75 0.13 -9.06
N GLY A 20 -2.47 -1.06 -8.50
CA GLY A 20 -1.42 -1.93 -9.00
C GLY A 20 -1.68 -2.42 -10.42
N ALA A 21 -2.93 -2.80 -10.73
CA ALA A 21 -3.32 -3.17 -12.10
C ALA A 21 -3.17 -2.00 -13.08
N ARG A 22 -3.50 -0.77 -12.66
CA ARG A 22 -3.28 0.43 -13.47
C ARG A 22 -1.80 0.65 -13.76
N PHE A 23 -0.91 0.54 -12.76
CA PHE A 23 0.53 0.59 -13.00
C PHE A 23 1.02 -0.52 -13.93
N LEU A 24 0.43 -1.71 -13.85
CA LEU A 24 0.84 -2.84 -14.67
C LEU A 24 0.41 -2.71 -16.14
N PHE A 25 -0.81 -2.25 -16.41
CA PHE A 25 -1.39 -2.24 -17.76
C PHE A 25 -1.44 -0.85 -18.40
N TYR A 26 -1.67 0.20 -17.62
CA TYR A 26 -1.83 1.60 -18.06
C TYR A 26 -0.88 2.55 -17.30
N PRO A 27 0.45 2.32 -17.34
CA PRO A 27 1.41 2.98 -16.44
C PRO A 27 1.51 4.49 -16.62
N ALA A 28 1.31 5.03 -17.82
CA ALA A 28 1.48 6.47 -18.06
C ALA A 28 0.50 7.31 -17.23
N GLY A 29 -0.79 7.01 -17.30
CA GLY A 29 -1.81 7.71 -16.51
C GLY A 29 -1.78 7.36 -15.02
N ALA A 30 -1.18 6.23 -14.62
CA ALA A 30 -0.96 5.91 -13.21
C ALA A 30 0.22 6.72 -12.64
N ALA A 31 1.32 6.80 -13.39
CA ALA A 31 2.55 7.51 -13.01
C ALA A 31 2.32 9.02 -12.85
N GLU A 32 1.50 9.63 -13.70
CA GLU A 32 1.15 11.06 -13.59
C GLU A 32 0.57 11.42 -12.21
N GLY A 33 -0.32 10.57 -11.66
CA GLY A 33 -0.89 10.76 -10.32
C GLY A 33 0.13 10.66 -9.17
N PHE A 34 1.34 10.18 -9.44
CA PHE A 34 2.47 10.10 -8.51
C PHE A 34 3.61 11.05 -8.86
N ALA A 35 3.39 11.98 -9.81
CA ALA A 35 4.43 12.85 -10.37
C ALA A 35 5.66 12.07 -10.87
N LEU A 36 5.43 10.88 -11.43
CA LEU A 36 6.45 10.01 -12.01
C LEU A 36 6.47 10.15 -13.54
N SER A 37 7.67 10.18 -14.12
CA SER A 37 7.90 10.10 -15.56
C SER A 37 8.98 9.08 -15.87
N ALA A 38 8.82 8.31 -16.94
CA ALA A 38 9.81 7.32 -17.35
C ALA A 38 10.89 7.93 -18.27
N THR A 39 12.14 7.56 -18.02
CA THR A 39 13.24 7.78 -18.96
C THR A 39 13.34 6.59 -19.92
N GLY A 40 12.66 6.67 -21.06
CA GLY A 40 12.67 5.63 -22.10
C GLY A 40 12.01 4.30 -21.68
N PRO A 41 12.19 3.21 -22.48
CA PRO A 41 11.58 1.91 -22.23
C PRO A 41 11.98 1.28 -20.89
N HIS A 42 13.22 1.52 -20.44
CA HIS A 42 13.71 1.03 -19.15
C HIS A 42 12.92 1.63 -17.98
N GLY A 43 12.69 2.95 -17.97
CA GLY A 43 11.89 3.59 -16.93
C GLY A 43 10.46 3.06 -16.87
N TRP A 44 9.85 2.76 -18.03
CA TRP A 44 8.53 2.13 -18.07
C TRP A 44 8.53 0.70 -17.52
N SER A 45 9.61 -0.05 -17.73
CA SER A 45 9.79 -1.37 -17.12
C SER A 45 9.82 -1.27 -15.59
N THR A 46 10.62 -0.35 -15.05
CA THR A 46 10.71 -0.09 -13.60
C THR A 46 9.36 0.34 -13.02
N ILE A 47 8.65 1.28 -13.65
CA ILE A 47 7.33 1.71 -13.18
C ILE A 47 6.34 0.54 -13.15
N ARG A 48 6.30 -0.29 -14.21
CA ARG A 48 5.41 -1.46 -14.24
C ARG A 48 5.80 -2.50 -13.20
N GLY A 49 7.09 -2.78 -13.04
CA GLY A 49 7.58 -3.77 -12.09
C GLY A 49 7.34 -3.33 -10.64
N ASP A 50 7.93 -2.21 -10.27
CA ASP A 50 8.10 -1.83 -8.87
C ASP A 50 6.81 -1.23 -8.30
N MET A 51 6.14 -0.34 -9.05
CA MET A 51 4.89 0.26 -8.57
C MET A 51 3.75 -0.76 -8.57
N ALA A 52 3.63 -1.59 -9.62
CA ALA A 52 2.60 -2.63 -9.60
C ALA A 52 2.87 -3.65 -8.49
N ALA A 53 4.13 -4.09 -8.29
CA ALA A 53 4.46 -5.01 -7.21
C ALA A 53 4.10 -4.43 -5.85
N PHE A 54 4.46 -3.17 -5.58
CA PHE A 54 4.12 -2.50 -4.32
C PHE A 54 2.61 -2.54 -4.03
N PHE A 55 1.79 -2.07 -4.98
CA PHE A 55 0.35 -1.99 -4.76
C PHE A 55 -0.35 -3.36 -4.81
N LEU A 56 0.05 -4.26 -5.70
CA LEU A 56 -0.54 -5.60 -5.81
C LEU A 56 -0.19 -6.48 -4.60
N VAL A 57 1.07 -6.47 -4.14
CA VAL A 57 1.46 -7.22 -2.94
C VAL A 57 0.81 -6.63 -1.70
N GLY A 58 0.75 -5.30 -1.59
CA GLY A 58 -0.01 -4.63 -0.53
C GLY A 58 -1.48 -5.05 -0.52
N ALA A 59 -2.13 -5.05 -1.69
CA ALA A 59 -3.52 -5.49 -1.87
C ALA A 59 -3.73 -6.95 -1.46
N LEU A 60 -2.87 -7.85 -1.94
CA LEU A 60 -2.94 -9.28 -1.62
C LEU A 60 -2.77 -9.52 -0.11
N GLY A 61 -1.86 -8.80 0.54
CA GLY A 61 -1.67 -8.92 1.98
C GLY A 61 -2.90 -8.48 2.79
N LEU A 62 -3.56 -7.39 2.39
CA LEU A 62 -4.83 -6.95 3.01
C LEU A 62 -5.96 -7.97 2.80
N ILE A 63 -6.17 -8.41 1.55
CA ILE A 63 -7.24 -9.34 1.19
C ILE A 63 -7.03 -10.69 1.86
N TRP A 64 -5.82 -11.24 1.79
CA TRP A 64 -5.49 -12.51 2.43
C TRP A 64 -5.65 -12.40 3.94
N GLY A 65 -5.05 -11.38 4.56
CA GLY A 65 -5.17 -11.13 5.99
C GLY A 65 -6.62 -11.07 6.47
N ALA A 66 -7.48 -10.38 5.71
CA ALA A 66 -8.91 -10.33 5.98
C ALA A 66 -9.62 -11.68 5.77
N ALA A 67 -9.32 -12.38 4.68
CA ALA A 67 -9.98 -13.63 4.32
C ALA A 67 -9.65 -14.77 5.30
N ARG A 68 -8.36 -14.95 5.59
CA ARG A 68 -7.85 -16.05 6.43
C ARG A 68 -7.66 -15.69 7.90
N ARG A 69 -7.94 -14.43 8.29
CA ARG A 69 -7.69 -13.91 9.65
C ARG A 69 -6.22 -14.10 10.09
N ALA A 70 -5.30 -13.99 9.14
CA ALA A 70 -3.88 -14.25 9.36
C ALA A 70 -3.13 -12.93 9.57
N ALA A 71 -2.32 -12.87 10.65
CA ALA A 71 -1.55 -11.66 10.98
C ALA A 71 -0.35 -11.45 10.06
N THR A 72 0.37 -12.52 9.71
CA THR A 72 1.60 -12.44 8.91
C THR A 72 1.46 -11.61 7.62
N PRO A 73 0.47 -11.83 6.73
CA PRO A 73 0.33 -11.00 5.53
C PRO A 73 0.06 -9.52 5.85
N LEU A 74 -0.68 -9.22 6.94
CA LEU A 74 -0.97 -7.85 7.36
C LEU A 74 0.29 -7.16 7.92
N VAL A 75 1.14 -7.88 8.64
CA VAL A 75 2.44 -7.34 9.12
C VAL A 75 3.34 -7.00 7.94
N PHE A 76 3.41 -7.86 6.91
CA PHE A 76 4.17 -7.55 5.70
C PHE A 76 3.59 -6.36 4.93
N THR A 77 2.26 -6.27 4.81
CA THR A 77 1.64 -5.06 4.25
C THR A 77 2.01 -3.82 5.06
N ALA A 78 1.92 -3.88 6.38
CA ALA A 78 2.29 -2.76 7.25
C ALA A 78 3.76 -2.34 7.05
N ALA A 79 4.67 -3.30 6.97
CA ALA A 79 6.08 -3.03 6.69
C ALA A 79 6.29 -2.36 5.33
N LEU A 80 5.58 -2.83 4.29
CA LEU A 80 5.68 -2.27 2.94
C LEU A 80 5.28 -0.79 2.92
N PHE A 81 4.12 -0.44 3.50
CA PHE A 81 3.67 0.95 3.60
C PHE A 81 4.52 1.79 4.57
N GLY A 82 5.04 1.19 5.64
CA GLY A 82 5.97 1.85 6.55
C GLY A 82 7.30 2.24 5.91
N ILE A 83 7.84 1.40 5.01
CA ILE A 83 9.05 1.72 4.23
C ILE A 83 8.77 2.87 3.26
N ALA A 84 7.63 2.84 2.55
CA ALA A 84 7.23 3.95 1.68
C ALA A 84 7.11 5.28 2.44
N LEU A 85 6.43 5.26 3.59
CA LEU A 85 6.28 6.42 4.48
C LEU A 85 7.64 6.94 4.95
N THR A 86 8.57 6.03 5.27
CA THR A 86 9.95 6.39 5.66
C THR A 86 10.67 7.10 4.52
N GLY A 87 10.56 6.60 3.29
CA GLY A 87 11.12 7.25 2.11
C GLY A 87 10.58 8.68 1.93
N ARG A 88 9.28 8.89 2.15
CA ARG A 88 8.68 10.23 2.10
C ARG A 88 9.12 11.13 3.23
N ALA A 89 9.27 10.60 4.45
CA ALA A 89 9.79 11.35 5.58
C ALA A 89 11.24 11.81 5.33
N ILE A 90 12.08 10.95 4.75
CA ILE A 90 13.44 11.33 4.34
C ILE A 90 13.39 12.45 3.30
N ASN A 91 12.55 12.33 2.27
CA ASN A 91 12.40 13.38 1.27
C ASN A 91 11.94 14.71 1.89
N LEU A 92 10.95 14.67 2.78
CA LEU A 92 10.46 15.88 3.46
C LEU A 92 11.55 16.54 4.31
N ALA A 93 12.40 15.74 4.97
CA ALA A 93 13.52 16.24 5.77
C ALA A 93 14.64 16.85 4.91
N GLN A 94 14.89 16.30 3.72
CA GLN A 94 16.01 16.71 2.85
C GLN A 94 15.63 17.83 1.86
N ALA A 95 14.44 17.76 1.27
CA ALA A 95 13.97 18.63 0.20
C ALA A 95 12.86 19.61 0.64
N GLY A 96 12.33 19.46 1.86
CA GLY A 96 11.22 20.26 2.36
C GLY A 96 9.85 19.81 1.84
N SER A 97 8.82 20.56 2.22
CA SER A 97 7.43 20.31 1.80
C SER A 97 7.16 20.79 0.38
N TYR A 98 6.27 20.09 -0.32
CA TYR A 98 5.74 20.46 -1.64
C TYR A 98 4.21 20.33 -1.65
N ASP A 99 3.50 20.99 -2.57
CA ASP A 99 2.04 20.95 -2.57
C ASP A 99 1.49 19.50 -2.60
N GLY A 100 0.62 19.18 -1.65
CA GLY A 100 0.03 17.85 -1.51
C GLY A 100 0.94 16.76 -0.91
N TRP A 101 2.12 17.11 -0.38
CA TRP A 101 3.07 16.15 0.21
C TRP A 101 2.46 15.21 1.27
N TRP A 102 1.50 15.72 2.05
CA TRP A 102 0.91 15.01 3.18
C TRP A 102 -0.08 13.92 2.76
N THR A 103 -0.71 14.05 1.59
CA THR A 103 -1.76 13.15 1.12
C THR A 103 -1.30 11.68 1.06
N PRO A 104 -0.21 11.34 0.34
CA PRO A 104 0.23 9.95 0.29
C PRO A 104 0.77 9.46 1.64
N MET A 105 1.38 10.33 2.45
CA MET A 105 1.87 9.96 3.79
C MET A 105 0.72 9.58 4.73
N VAL A 106 -0.41 10.29 4.68
CA VAL A 106 -1.61 9.95 5.46
C VAL A 106 -2.17 8.60 5.02
N VAL A 107 -2.25 8.34 3.71
CA VAL A 107 -2.74 7.05 3.18
C VAL A 107 -1.81 5.91 3.61
N GLU A 108 -0.49 6.09 3.51
CA GLU A 108 0.50 5.09 3.91
C GLU A 108 0.45 4.81 5.42
N ALA A 109 0.41 5.87 6.23
CA ALA A 109 0.31 5.75 7.69
C ALA A 109 -1.00 5.08 8.13
N ALA A 110 -2.13 5.47 7.53
CA ALA A 110 -3.43 4.89 7.83
C ALA A 110 -3.45 3.38 7.49
N THR A 111 -2.97 3.01 6.31
CA THR A 111 -2.92 1.59 5.90
C THR A 111 -1.97 0.79 6.77
N MET A 112 -0.81 1.33 7.11
CA MET A 112 0.13 0.70 8.04
C MET A 112 -0.52 0.45 9.41
N VAL A 113 -1.13 1.47 10.02
CA VAL A 113 -1.74 1.38 11.35
C VAL A 113 -2.93 0.42 11.33
N ILE A 114 -3.81 0.50 10.33
CA ILE A 114 -4.96 -0.40 10.19
C ILE A 114 -4.51 -1.85 10.06
N ALA A 115 -3.47 -2.11 9.25
CA ALA A 115 -2.93 -3.45 9.08
C ALA A 115 -2.34 -4.02 10.39
N LEU A 116 -1.60 -3.21 11.16
CA LEU A 116 -1.07 -3.62 12.47
C LEU A 116 -2.17 -3.89 13.51
N ILE A 117 -3.18 -3.00 13.58
CA ILE A 117 -4.34 -3.20 14.45
C ILE A 117 -5.04 -4.49 14.08
N ALA A 118 -5.32 -4.70 12.78
CA ALA A 118 -5.99 -5.90 12.30
C ALA A 118 -5.16 -7.17 12.57
N ALA A 119 -3.84 -7.14 12.38
CA ALA A 119 -2.96 -8.25 12.69
C ALA A 119 -3.08 -8.65 14.18
N SER A 120 -3.09 -7.66 15.09
CA SER A 120 -3.22 -7.91 16.52
C SER A 120 -4.60 -8.48 16.90
N VAL A 121 -5.69 -7.96 16.30
CA VAL A 121 -7.06 -8.34 16.64
C VAL A 121 -7.44 -9.70 16.03
N LEU A 122 -7.08 -9.94 14.77
CA LEU A 122 -7.44 -11.16 14.05
C LEU A 122 -6.63 -12.38 14.54
N ALA A 123 -5.35 -12.20 14.89
CA ALA A 123 -4.54 -13.27 15.48
C ALA A 123 -5.07 -13.76 16.83
N ARG A 124 -5.67 -12.89 17.63
CA ARG A 124 -6.31 -13.27 18.90
C ARG A 124 -7.58 -14.09 18.67
N THR A 125 -8.31 -13.80 17.59
CA THR A 125 -9.61 -14.45 17.31
C THR A 125 -9.45 -15.85 16.69
N ALA A 126 -8.30 -16.16 16.08
CA ALA A 126 -8.06 -17.46 15.45
C ALA A 126 -7.64 -18.58 16.42
N ARG A 127 -7.46 -18.28 17.72
CA ARG A 127 -7.03 -19.25 18.76
C ARG A 127 -8.17 -19.82 19.60
N HIS A 128 -9.42 -19.55 19.23
CA HIS A 128 -10.64 -20.06 19.85
C HIS A 128 -11.48 -20.77 18.79
#